data_AF-A0A524GF53-F1
#
_entry.id   AF-A0A524GF53-F1
#
_cell.length_a   1.000
_cell.length_b   1.000
_cell.length_c   1.000
_cell.angle_alpha   90.00
_cell.angle_beta   90.00
_cell.angle_gamma   90.00
#
_symmetry.space_group_name_H-M   'P 1'
#
loop_
_entity.id
_entity.type
_entity.pdbx_description
1 polymer ?
#
loop_
_entity_poly.entity_id
_entity_poly.type
_entity_poly.pdbx_seq_one_letter_code
_entity_poly.pdbx_strand_id
1 'polypeptide(L)'
;MSILDQARETQLKNIETKTGKSLDELTRIIEKSGLTKHNQIRDYIMQEFNLGYGDASMLVHFALKTDGQSAAEASGASIEEVTAQIYTGKTETQRQVHDRVMLEVKKLGTFEIAPTTAYLSLRRKRQFAMLGPASKG
;
A
#
# COMPACT_ATOMS: atom_id res chain seq x y z
N MET A 1 -12.53 10.45 -5.19
CA MET A 1 -11.54 10.29 -4.11
C MET A 1 -12.15 9.42 -3.04
N SER A 2 -11.48 8.32 -2.67
CA SER A 2 -11.99 7.38 -1.67
C SER A 2 -11.86 7.99 -0.26
N ILE A 3 -12.67 7.56 0.70
CA ILE A 3 -12.57 7.98 2.10
C ILE A 3 -11.16 7.67 2.67
N LEU A 4 -10.51 6.64 2.13
CA LEU A 4 -9.14 6.28 2.47
C LEU A 4 -8.09 7.24 1.90
N ASP A 5 -8.31 7.83 0.72
CA ASP A 5 -7.41 8.88 0.20
C ASP A 5 -7.44 10.08 1.13
N GLN A 6 -8.63 10.51 1.53
CA GLN A 6 -8.79 11.63 2.47
C GLN A 6 -8.16 11.33 3.84
N ALA A 7 -8.31 10.10 4.34
CA ALA A 7 -7.68 9.68 5.58
C ALA A 7 -6.14 9.66 5.47
N ARG A 8 -5.58 9.18 4.35
CA ARG A 8 -4.14 9.22 4.07
C ARG A 8 -3.63 10.65 4.01
N GLU A 9 -4.28 11.52 3.23
CA GLU A 9 -3.89 12.93 3.11
C GLU A 9 -3.93 13.65 4.45
N THR A 10 -4.96 13.38 5.27
CA THR A 10 -5.07 13.94 6.62
C THR A 10 -3.94 13.44 7.51
N GLN A 11 -3.62 12.15 7.45
CA GLN A 11 -2.53 11.58 8.23
C GLN A 11 -1.17 12.17 7.81
N LEU A 12 -0.93 12.35 6.51
CA LEU A 12 0.28 12.98 5.99
C LEU A 12 0.42 14.44 6.47
N LYS A 13 -0.65 15.24 6.42
CA LYS A 13 -0.66 16.61 6.98
C LYS A 13 -0.39 16.63 8.49
N ASN A 14 -0.92 15.66 9.22
CA ASN A 14 -0.65 15.54 10.65
C ASN A 14 0.82 15.21 10.92
N ILE A 15 1.46 14.40 10.07
CA ILE A 15 2.91 14.13 10.16
C ILE A 15 3.71 15.41 9.91
N GLU A 16 3.38 16.20 8.89
CA GLU A 16 4.04 17.49 8.63
C GLU A 16 3.90 18.44 9.82
N THR A 17 2.70 18.50 10.41
CA THR A 17 2.43 19.36 11.58
C THR A 17 3.21 18.90 12.82
N LYS A 18 3.32 17.60 13.07
CA LYS A 18 4.06 17.03 14.22
C LYS A 18 5.57 17.19 14.09
N THR A 19 6.08 17.04 12.87
CA THR A 19 7.52 17.11 12.59
C THR A 19 8.00 18.53 12.29
N GLY A 20 7.09 19.46 11.97
CA GLY A 20 7.41 20.81 11.53
C GLY A 20 8.14 20.87 10.19
N LYS A 21 8.10 19.78 9.40
CA LYS A 21 8.80 19.63 8.13
C LYS A 21 7.84 19.20 7.04
N SER A 22 8.10 19.61 5.82
CA SER A 22 7.35 19.13 4.66
C SER A 22 7.65 17.65 4.37
N LEU A 23 6.71 16.94 3.74
CA LEU A 23 6.94 15.54 3.31
C LEU A 23 8.16 15.39 2.38
N ASP A 24 8.43 16.39 1.53
CA ASP A 24 9.60 16.40 0.64
C ASP A 24 10.91 16.49 1.43
N GLU A 25 10.95 17.35 2.45
CA GLU A 25 12.10 17.44 3.36
C GLU A 25 12.30 16.15 4.15
N LEU A 26 11.23 15.56 4.67
CA LEU A 26 11.28 14.29 5.39
C LEU A 26 11.81 13.17 4.48
N THR A 27 11.36 13.13 3.23
CA THR A 27 11.84 12.18 2.23
C THR A 27 13.34 12.38 1.96
N ARG A 28 13.80 13.63 1.79
CA ARG A 28 15.23 13.93 1.63
C ARG A 28 16.06 13.56 2.85
N ILE A 29 15.53 13.69 4.06
CA ILE A 29 16.21 13.28 5.30
C ILE A 29 16.36 11.76 5.32
N ILE A 30 15.31 11.03 4.94
CA ILE A 30 15.35 9.57 4.80
C ILE A 30 16.38 9.16 3.74
N GLU A 31 16.39 9.79 2.57
CA GLU A 31 17.37 9.51 1.51
C GLU A 31 18.81 9.81 1.95
N LYS A 32 19.02 10.94 2.64
CA LYS A 32 20.33 11.32 3.20
C LYS A 32 20.81 10.39 4.32
N SER A 33 19.91 9.73 5.03
CA SER A 33 20.27 8.76 6.07
C SER A 33 21.02 7.55 5.52
N GLY A 34 20.90 7.26 4.22
CA GLY A 34 21.52 6.10 3.57
C GLY A 34 20.93 4.76 4.00
N LEU A 35 19.87 4.77 4.82
CA LEU A 35 19.19 3.57 5.28
C LEU A 35 18.32 2.98 4.16
N THR A 36 18.47 1.68 3.92
CA THR A 36 17.74 0.97 2.86
C THR A 36 16.68 0.02 3.41
N LYS A 37 16.79 -0.38 4.69
CA LYS A 37 15.84 -1.29 5.32
C LYS A 37 14.69 -0.50 5.92
N HIS A 38 13.46 -0.86 5.55
CA HIS A 38 12.22 -0.26 6.04
C HIS A 38 12.17 -0.11 7.56
N ASN A 39 12.52 -1.17 8.30
CA ASN A 39 12.49 -1.14 9.78
C ASN A 39 13.50 -0.14 10.35
N GLN A 40 14.69 -0.04 9.76
CA GLN A 40 15.72 0.89 10.23
C GLN A 40 15.33 2.34 9.95
N ILE A 41 14.75 2.61 8.78
CA ILE A 41 14.23 3.94 8.43
C ILE A 41 13.14 4.34 9.41
N ARG A 42 12.20 3.44 9.69
CA ARG A 42 11.09 3.69 10.64
C ARG A 42 11.63 4.00 12.02
N ASP A 43 12.54 3.18 12.54
CA ASP A 43 13.09 3.37 13.88
C ASP A 43 13.88 4.68 13.97
N TYR A 44 14.61 5.04 12.91
CA TYR A 44 15.31 6.32 12.78
C TYR A 44 14.36 7.53 12.86
N ILE A 45 13.30 7.57 12.05
CA ILE A 45 12.34 8.70 12.06
C ILE A 45 11.49 8.74 13.34
N MET A 46 11.24 7.59 13.99
CA MET A 46 10.60 7.54 15.30
C MET A 46 11.48 8.20 16.35
N GLN A 47 12.79 7.95 16.32
CA GLN A 47 13.73 8.58 17.25
C GLN A 47 13.96 10.07 16.94
N GLU A 48 14.13 10.43 15.67
CA GLU A 48 14.46 11.79 15.26
C GLU A 48 13.29 12.76 15.43
N PHE A 49 12.07 12.31 15.10
CA PHE A 49 10.88 13.17 15.09
C PHE A 49 9.86 12.81 16.18
N ASN A 50 10.21 11.90 17.09
CA ASN A 50 9.35 11.42 18.17
C ASN A 50 7.96 10.96 17.67
N LEU A 51 7.94 10.36 16.47
CA LEU A 51 6.72 9.90 15.81
C LEU A 51 6.22 8.58 16.41
N GLY A 52 4.90 8.42 16.46
CA GLY A 52 4.28 7.13 16.79
C GLY A 52 4.49 6.10 15.67
N TYR A 53 4.38 4.81 16.01
CA TYR A 53 4.63 3.71 15.07
C TYR A 53 3.84 3.81 13.77
N GLY A 54 2.54 4.16 13.85
CA GLY A 54 1.67 4.28 12.68
C GLY A 54 2.08 5.42 11.74
N ASP A 55 2.42 6.58 12.30
CA ASP A 55 2.86 7.76 11.55
C ASP A 55 4.22 7.53 10.91
N ALA A 56 5.15 6.92 11.64
CA ALA A 56 6.46 6.55 11.11
C ALA A 56 6.33 5.54 9.97
N SER A 57 5.55 4.46 10.15
CA SER A 57 5.35 3.46 9.09
C SER A 57 4.73 4.07 7.84
N MET A 58 3.77 4.99 8.00
CA MET A 58 3.15 5.71 6.89
C MET A 58 4.16 6.57 6.14
N LEU A 59 5.02 7.31 6.85
CA LEU A 59 6.05 8.15 6.25
C LEU A 59 7.10 7.31 5.50
N VAL A 60 7.52 6.16 6.04
CA VAL A 60 8.44 5.25 5.32
C VAL A 60 7.81 4.72 4.05
N HIS A 61 6.55 4.29 4.11
CA HIS A 61 5.83 3.82 2.93
C HIS A 61 5.70 4.89 1.85
N PHE A 62 5.40 6.13 2.25
CA PHE A 62 5.34 7.28 1.36
C PHE A 62 6.71 7.58 0.73
N ALA A 63 7.76 7.71 1.55
CA ALA A 63 9.11 8.06 1.11
C ALA A 63 9.71 7.00 0.17
N LEU A 64 9.49 5.71 0.46
CA LEU A 64 9.97 4.61 -0.37
C LEU A 64 9.01 4.26 -1.53
N LYS A 65 7.84 4.88 -1.60
CA LYS A 65 6.74 4.51 -2.52
C LYS A 65 6.39 3.01 -2.46
N THR A 66 6.51 2.42 -1.27
CA THR A 66 6.33 0.98 -1.05
C THR A 66 4.95 0.61 -0.53
N ASP A 67 4.06 1.58 -0.23
CA ASP A 67 2.68 1.19 -0.01
C ASP A 67 2.09 0.64 -1.31
N GLY A 68 1.32 -0.45 -1.19
CA GLY A 68 0.75 -1.15 -2.36
C GLY A 68 -0.12 -0.27 -3.25
N GLN A 69 -0.67 0.81 -2.71
CA GLN A 69 -1.44 1.82 -3.44
C GLN A 69 -0.50 2.72 -4.28
N SER A 70 0.57 3.26 -3.69
CA SER A 70 1.57 4.10 -4.35
C SER A 70 2.43 3.30 -5.33
N ALA A 71 2.69 2.02 -5.08
CA ALA A 71 3.35 1.14 -6.04
C ALA A 71 2.46 0.90 -7.28
N ALA A 72 1.14 0.81 -7.10
CA ALA A 72 0.18 0.70 -8.20
C ALA A 72 -0.05 2.03 -8.94
N GLU A 73 -0.10 3.16 -8.23
CA GLU A 73 -0.23 4.50 -8.83
C GLU A 73 1.06 4.95 -9.53
N ALA A 74 2.24 4.69 -8.96
CA ALA A 74 3.53 5.07 -9.55
C ALA A 74 3.89 4.22 -10.78
N SER A 75 3.35 3.01 -10.91
CA SER A 75 3.53 2.17 -12.09
C SER A 75 2.53 2.46 -13.20
N GLY A 76 1.47 3.25 -12.94
CA GLY A 76 0.33 3.38 -13.85
C GLY A 76 -0.32 2.03 -14.19
N ALA A 77 0.00 1.00 -13.40
CA ALA A 77 -0.30 -0.37 -13.73
C ALA A 77 -1.79 -0.60 -13.57
N SER A 78 -2.41 -1.10 -14.63
CA SER A 78 -3.82 -1.47 -14.57
C SER A 78 -4.01 -2.57 -13.52
N ILE A 79 -5.23 -2.70 -12.98
CA ILE A 79 -5.57 -3.78 -12.03
C ILE A 79 -5.15 -5.15 -12.60
N GLU A 80 -5.22 -5.32 -13.92
CA GLU A 80 -4.74 -6.52 -14.63
C GLU A 80 -3.24 -6.76 -14.51
N GLU A 81 -2.41 -5.73 -14.58
CA GLU A 81 -0.95 -5.84 -14.47
C GLU A 81 -0.54 -6.18 -13.04
N VAL A 82 -1.16 -5.57 -12.03
CA VAL A 82 -0.91 -5.93 -10.63
C VAL A 82 -1.38 -7.35 -10.35
N THR A 83 -2.52 -7.75 -10.91
CA THR A 83 -3.00 -9.14 -10.82
C THR A 83 -1.96 -10.09 -11.44
N ALA A 84 -1.45 -9.79 -12.63
CA ALA A 84 -0.42 -10.61 -13.27
C ALA A 84 0.86 -10.71 -12.43
N GLN A 85 1.30 -9.61 -11.81
CA GLN A 85 2.46 -9.60 -10.90
C GLN A 85 2.24 -10.50 -9.67
N ILE A 86 1.07 -10.41 -9.03
CA ILE A 86 0.71 -11.23 -7.86
C ILE A 86 0.79 -12.73 -8.19
N TYR A 87 0.45 -13.14 -9.42
CA TYR A 87 0.48 -14.53 -9.87
C TYR A 87 1.78 -14.94 -10.59
N THR A 88 2.81 -14.08 -10.65
CA THR A 88 4.09 -14.42 -11.29
C THR A 88 4.74 -15.62 -10.59
N GLY A 89 5.02 -16.70 -11.33
CA GLY A 89 5.58 -17.94 -10.78
C GLY A 89 4.58 -18.83 -10.02
N LYS A 90 3.26 -18.58 -10.16
CA LYS A 90 2.18 -19.41 -9.61
C LYS A 90 1.50 -20.24 -10.70
N THR A 91 0.73 -21.25 -10.29
CA THR A 91 0.02 -22.12 -11.21
C THR A 91 -1.12 -21.37 -11.91
N GLU A 92 -1.26 -21.58 -13.22
CA GLU A 92 -2.30 -20.97 -14.04
C GLU A 92 -3.72 -21.28 -13.51
N THR A 93 -3.90 -22.43 -12.87
CA THR A 93 -5.14 -22.80 -12.17
C THR A 93 -5.54 -21.80 -11.08
N GLN A 94 -4.58 -21.25 -10.32
CA GLN A 94 -4.88 -20.24 -9.31
C GLN A 94 -5.39 -18.93 -9.92
N ARG A 95 -4.85 -18.56 -11.10
CA ARG A 95 -5.33 -17.41 -11.86
C ARG A 95 -6.75 -17.64 -12.41
N GLN A 96 -7.03 -18.82 -12.94
CA GLN A 96 -8.38 -19.17 -13.40
C GLN A 96 -9.42 -19.15 -12.27
N VAL A 97 -9.06 -19.62 -11.08
CA VAL A 97 -9.93 -19.55 -9.89
C VAL A 97 -10.13 -18.09 -9.47
N HIS A 98 -9.07 -17.29 -9.45
CA HIS A 98 -9.16 -15.84 -9.20
C HIS A 98 -10.17 -15.18 -10.13
N ASP A 99 -10.08 -15.42 -11.43
CA ASP A 99 -10.94 -14.78 -12.42
C ASP A 99 -12.41 -15.18 -12.25
N ARG A 100 -12.67 -16.46 -11.94
CA ARG A 100 -14.02 -16.93 -11.61
C ARG A 100 -14.58 -16.28 -10.33
N VAL A 101 -13.77 -16.20 -9.28
CA VAL A 101 -14.20 -15.53 -8.04
C VAL A 101 -14.47 -14.06 -8.31
N MET A 102 -13.63 -13.40 -9.12
CA MET A 102 -13.81 -12.00 -9.47
C MET A 102 -15.12 -11.74 -10.25
N LEU A 103 -15.52 -12.66 -11.13
CA LEU A 103 -16.81 -12.60 -11.83
C LEU A 103 -18.00 -12.70 -10.86
N GLU A 104 -17.92 -13.56 -9.86
CA GLU A 104 -18.97 -13.67 -8.83
C GLU A 104 -19.00 -12.45 -7.91
N VAL A 105 -17.83 -11.94 -7.50
CA VAL A 105 -17.74 -10.75 -6.64
C VAL A 105 -18.26 -9.51 -7.36
N LYS A 106 -18.05 -9.38 -8.68
CA LYS A 106 -18.67 -8.31 -9.50
C LYS A 106 -20.20 -8.27 -9.38
N LYS A 107 -20.87 -9.40 -9.14
CA LYS A 107 -22.33 -9.46 -8.94
C LYS A 107 -22.78 -8.87 -7.60
N LEU A 108 -21.87 -8.73 -6.63
CA LEU A 108 -22.20 -8.18 -5.30
C LEU A 108 -22.50 -6.67 -5.36
N GLY A 109 -22.23 -6.00 -6.48
CA GLY A 109 -22.49 -4.57 -6.72
C GLY A 109 -21.23 -3.72 -6.68
N THR A 110 -21.35 -2.42 -6.48
CA THR A 110 -20.19 -1.50 -6.49
C THR A 110 -19.24 -1.79 -5.31
N PHE A 111 -17.95 -1.94 -5.60
CA PHE A 111 -16.87 -2.02 -4.63
C PHE A 111 -15.59 -1.47 -5.24
N GLU A 112 -14.61 -1.19 -4.39
CA GLU A 112 -13.28 -0.73 -4.75
C GLU A 112 -12.30 -1.90 -4.68
N ILE A 113 -11.36 -1.93 -5.61
CA ILE A 113 -10.26 -2.89 -5.64
C ILE A 113 -9.00 -2.12 -5.28
N ALA A 114 -8.41 -2.45 -4.13
CA ALA A 114 -7.16 -1.88 -3.68
C ALA A 114 -6.04 -2.91 -3.90
N PRO A 115 -5.20 -2.72 -4.94
CA PRO A 115 -4.07 -3.61 -5.19
C PRO A 115 -3.07 -3.58 -4.03
N THR A 116 -2.56 -4.74 -3.66
CA THR A 116 -1.41 -4.87 -2.76
C THR A 116 -0.35 -5.76 -3.42
N THR A 117 0.85 -5.80 -2.86
CA THR A 117 1.97 -6.58 -3.40
C THR A 117 1.71 -8.09 -3.41
N ALA A 118 0.77 -8.59 -2.59
CA ALA A 118 0.53 -10.02 -2.42
C ALA A 118 -0.91 -10.47 -2.75
N TYR A 119 -1.87 -9.55 -2.77
CA TYR A 119 -3.28 -9.84 -3.00
C TYR A 119 -4.05 -8.59 -3.42
N LEU A 120 -5.24 -8.76 -3.98
CA LEU A 120 -6.21 -7.69 -4.20
C LEU A 120 -7.13 -7.57 -2.97
N SER A 121 -7.14 -6.41 -2.35
CA SER A 121 -8.09 -6.09 -1.28
C SER A 121 -9.40 -5.61 -1.89
N LEU A 122 -10.47 -6.37 -1.68
CA LEU A 122 -11.81 -6.02 -2.15
C LEU A 122 -12.56 -5.34 -1.00
N ARG A 123 -12.98 -4.10 -1.22
CA ARG A 123 -13.51 -3.26 -0.13
C ARG A 123 -14.64 -2.33 -0.56
N ARG A 124 -15.44 -1.96 0.43
CA ARG A 124 -16.37 -0.80 0.38
C ARG A 124 -15.92 0.17 1.47
N LYS A 125 -16.77 0.41 2.47
CA LYS A 125 -16.39 1.12 3.71
C LYS A 125 -15.31 0.38 4.51
N ARG A 126 -15.26 -0.95 4.40
CA ARG A 126 -14.26 -1.83 5.01
C ARG A 126 -13.88 -2.93 4.02
N GLN A 127 -12.70 -3.51 4.21
CA GLN A 127 -12.27 -4.69 3.47
C GLN A 127 -13.18 -5.86 3.82
N PHE A 128 -13.75 -6.51 2.80
CA PHE A 128 -14.63 -7.67 2.97
C PHE A 128 -14.03 -8.96 2.40
N ALA A 129 -13.08 -8.85 1.47
CA ALA A 129 -12.36 -10.01 0.93
C ALA A 129 -10.93 -9.66 0.52
N MET A 130 -10.08 -10.68 0.52
CA MET A 130 -8.71 -10.64 0.00
C MET A 130 -8.61 -11.72 -1.05
N LEU A 131 -8.20 -11.35 -2.26
CA LEU A 131 -8.08 -12.27 -3.37
C LEU A 131 -6.64 -12.30 -3.87
N GLY A 132 -5.95 -13.42 -3.65
CA GLY A 132 -4.57 -13.60 -4.05
C GLY A 132 -4.20 -15.08 -4.01
N PRO A 133 -3.02 -15.46 -4.53
CA PRO A 133 -2.53 -16.83 -4.47
C PRO A 133 -2.35 -17.22 -3.00
N ALA A 134 -2.73 -18.45 -2.66
CA ALA A 134 -2.45 -18.98 -1.33
C ALA A 134 -0.94 -18.94 -1.07
N SER A 135 -0.54 -18.48 0.11
CA SER A 135 0.83 -18.65 0.59
C SER A 135 1.15 -20.15 0.58
N LYS A 136 2.35 -20.53 0.17
CA LYS A 136 2.82 -21.90 0.35
C LYS A 136 2.74 -22.19 1.85
N GLY A 137 1.82 -23.07 2.23
CA GLY A 137 1.89 -23.76 3.52
C GLY A 137 3.04 -24.75 3.52
#